data_AF-A0A6N3WZH6-F1
#
_entry.id   AF-A0A6N3WZH6-F1
#
_cell.length_a   1.000
_cell.length_b   1.000
_cell.length_c   1.000
_cell.angle_alpha   90.00
_cell.angle_beta   90.00
_cell.angle_gamma   90.00
#
_symmetry.space_group_name_H-M   'P 1'
#
loop_
_entity.id
_entity.type
_entity.pdbx_description
1 polymer ?
#
loop_
_entity_poly.entity_id
_entity_poly.type
_entity_poly.pdbx_seq_one_letter_code
_entity_poly.pdbx_strand_id
1 'polypeptide(L)'
;MRQKGHDPAQPPPQHDGFWKSADQRKADYWRRVRDALKEGYGNRCVYSCFYLTEECVYANDSLKHSIDHFKPVAQSPARLIYEWSNLRWAWELINTYKGDSIIPESHDPTQKLCLNLEEGGRHDQPTLGEY
;
A
#
# COMPACT_ATOMS: atom_id res chain seq x y z
N MET A 1 27.26 -52.78 -17.10
CA MET A 1 26.15 -51.93 -16.60
C MET A 1 26.00 -50.75 -17.55
N ARG A 2 24.87 -50.65 -18.27
CA ARG A 2 24.64 -49.60 -19.29
C ARG A 2 24.08 -48.35 -18.61
N GLN A 3 24.77 -47.22 -18.74
CA GLN A 3 24.21 -45.90 -18.43
C GLN A 3 23.07 -45.63 -19.41
N LYS A 4 21.85 -45.41 -18.89
CA LYS A 4 20.72 -44.93 -19.70
C LYS A 4 21.00 -43.47 -20.05
N GLY A 5 21.21 -43.20 -21.34
CA GLY A 5 21.28 -41.85 -21.88
C GLY A 5 19.99 -41.08 -21.60
N HIS A 6 20.13 -39.82 -21.25
CA HIS A 6 19.02 -38.89 -21.08
C HIS A 6 18.40 -38.63 -22.45
N ASP A 7 17.10 -38.93 -22.58
CA ASP A 7 16.33 -38.74 -23.81
C ASP A 7 16.05 -37.24 -24.01
N PRO A 8 16.51 -36.61 -25.11
CA PRO A 8 16.38 -35.15 -25.32
C PRO A 8 14.94 -34.67 -25.55
N ALA A 9 13.95 -35.57 -25.56
CA ALA A 9 12.55 -35.25 -25.80
C ALA A 9 11.68 -35.10 -24.53
N GLN A 10 12.24 -35.20 -23.32
CA GLN A 10 11.44 -34.98 -22.12
C GLN A 10 11.19 -33.47 -21.91
N PRO A 11 9.93 -32.99 -21.90
CA PRO A 11 9.64 -31.62 -21.50
C PRO A 11 10.14 -31.41 -20.07
N PRO A 12 10.65 -30.21 -19.73
CA PRO A 12 11.17 -29.95 -18.40
C PRO A 12 10.10 -30.29 -17.35
N PRO A 13 10.49 -30.87 -16.20
CA PRO A 13 9.53 -31.22 -15.15
C PRO A 13 8.70 -29.99 -14.81
N GLN A 14 7.37 -30.14 -14.90
CA GLN A 14 6.43 -29.08 -14.59
C GLN A 14 6.55 -28.74 -13.11
N HIS A 15 7.34 -27.71 -12.80
CA HIS A 15 7.68 -27.30 -11.45
C HIS A 15 6.59 -26.37 -10.88
N ASP A 16 5.34 -26.84 -10.91
CA ASP A 16 4.14 -26.05 -10.57
C ASP A 16 4.07 -25.69 -9.07
N GLY A 17 4.59 -26.55 -8.20
CA GLY A 17 4.57 -26.34 -6.74
C GLY A 17 5.43 -25.16 -6.25
N PHE A 18 6.57 -24.90 -6.87
CA PHE A 18 7.45 -23.81 -6.45
C PHE A 18 6.83 -22.44 -6.73
N TRP A 19 6.25 -22.25 -7.91
CA TRP A 19 5.59 -21.01 -8.29
C TRP A 19 4.36 -20.73 -7.42
N LYS A 20 3.54 -21.75 -7.14
CA LYS A 20 2.41 -21.66 -6.19
C LYS A 20 2.87 -21.19 -4.79
N SER A 21 3.99 -21.73 -4.29
CA SER A 21 4.53 -21.33 -2.98
C SER A 21 5.07 -19.90 -2.96
N ALA A 22 5.68 -19.46 -4.06
CA ALA A 22 6.20 -18.11 -4.19
C ALA A 22 5.06 -17.08 -4.26
N ASP A 23 3.99 -17.39 -5.00
CA ASP A 23 2.79 -16.56 -5.09
C ASP A 23 2.08 -16.44 -3.75
N GLN A 24 1.98 -17.54 -2.98
CA GLN A 24 1.39 -17.51 -1.65
C GLN A 24 2.20 -16.62 -0.69
N ARG A 25 3.55 -16.74 -0.67
CA ARG A 25 4.40 -15.88 0.17
C ARG A 25 4.26 -14.41 -0.19
N LYS A 26 4.14 -14.10 -1.48
CA LYS A 26 3.90 -12.75 -1.97
C LYS A 26 2.53 -12.23 -1.50
N ALA A 27 1.48 -13.04 -1.62
CA ALA A 27 0.14 -12.70 -1.14
C ALA A 27 0.13 -12.46 0.38
N ASP A 28 0.84 -13.28 1.15
CA ASP A 28 0.95 -13.14 2.61
C ASP A 28 1.68 -11.86 3.02
N TYR A 29 2.75 -11.50 2.30
CA TYR A 29 3.44 -10.23 2.50
C TYR A 29 2.48 -9.04 2.30
N TRP A 30 1.80 -8.97 1.17
CA TRP A 30 0.91 -7.85 0.87
C TRP A 30 -0.31 -7.79 1.80
N ARG A 31 -0.81 -8.94 2.28
CA ARG A 31 -1.85 -8.97 3.31
C ARG A 31 -1.38 -8.31 4.61
N ARG A 32 -0.17 -8.63 5.09
CA ARG A 32 0.39 -7.99 6.29
C ARG A 32 0.61 -6.48 6.10
N VAL A 33 1.10 -6.09 4.92
CA VAL A 33 1.27 -4.66 4.58
C VAL A 33 -0.07 -3.94 4.57
N ARG A 34 -1.11 -4.55 3.98
CA ARG A 34 -2.48 -4.00 3.98
C ARG A 34 -2.98 -3.79 5.40
N ASP A 35 -2.83 -4.79 6.26
CA ASP A 35 -3.33 -4.71 7.64
C ASP A 35 -2.58 -3.62 8.43
N ALA A 36 -1.25 -3.50 8.26
CA ALA A 36 -0.44 -2.46 8.88
C ALA A 36 -0.77 -1.05 8.36
N LEU A 37 -1.01 -0.89 7.06
CA LEU A 37 -1.45 0.40 6.48
C LEU A 37 -2.84 0.77 6.99
N LYS A 38 -3.78 -0.19 7.02
CA LYS A 38 -5.11 0.03 7.57
C LYS A 38 -5.04 0.55 9.00
N GLU A 39 -4.20 -0.06 9.84
CA GLU A 39 -3.97 0.39 11.21
C GLU A 39 -3.31 1.78 11.25
N GLY A 40 -2.20 1.97 10.54
CA GLY A 40 -1.43 3.21 10.57
C GLY A 40 -2.19 4.45 10.06
N TYR A 41 -3.09 4.28 9.09
CA TYR A 41 -3.96 5.34 8.60
C TYR A 41 -5.27 5.49 9.40
N GLY A 42 -5.47 4.70 10.47
CA GLY A 42 -6.72 4.69 11.23
C GLY A 42 -7.94 4.33 10.37
N ASN A 43 -7.72 3.46 9.39
CA ASN A 43 -8.67 3.05 8.36
C ASN A 43 -9.29 4.23 7.59
N ARG A 44 -8.50 5.27 7.30
CA ARG A 44 -8.91 6.39 6.44
C ARG A 44 -8.18 6.36 5.10
N CYS A 45 -8.87 6.76 4.04
CA CYS A 45 -8.23 7.01 2.77
C CYS A 45 -7.27 8.20 2.89
N VAL A 46 -6.03 8.03 2.47
CA VAL A 46 -5.04 9.11 2.55
C VAL A 46 -5.40 10.32 1.68
N TYR A 47 -6.07 10.09 0.55
CA TYR A 47 -6.33 11.13 -0.44
C TYR A 47 -7.60 11.93 -0.15
N SER A 48 -8.65 11.28 0.35
CA SER A 48 -9.94 11.93 0.64
C SER A 48 -10.16 12.21 2.13
N CYS A 49 -9.31 11.67 3.01
CA CYS A 49 -9.44 11.71 4.47
C CYS A 49 -10.70 11.04 5.03
N PHE A 50 -11.56 10.45 4.19
CA PHE A 50 -12.75 9.73 4.63
C PHE A 50 -12.39 8.35 5.19
N TYR A 51 -13.19 7.90 6.17
CA TYR A 51 -13.11 6.52 6.63
C TYR A 51 -13.44 5.56 5.50
N LEU A 52 -12.64 4.51 5.42
CA LEU A 52 -12.89 3.36 4.59
C LEU A 52 -13.91 2.48 5.32
N THR A 53 -15.16 2.50 4.84
CA THR A 53 -16.24 1.66 5.39
C THR A 53 -15.96 0.19 5.14
N GLU A 54 -16.82 -0.73 5.59
CA GLU A 54 -16.66 -2.12 5.15
C GLU A 54 -16.73 -2.23 3.62
N GLU A 55 -15.94 -3.16 3.08
CA GLU A 55 -15.91 -3.41 1.64
C GLU A 55 -17.27 -3.97 1.23
N CYS A 56 -18.03 -3.19 0.48
CA CYS A 56 -19.33 -3.60 -0.02
C CYS A 56 -19.29 -3.74 -1.55
N VAL A 57 -19.93 -4.80 -2.04
CA VAL A 57 -20.19 -4.98 -3.47
C VAL A 57 -21.63 -4.55 -3.74
N TYR A 58 -21.81 -3.33 -4.26
CA TYR A 58 -23.13 -2.83 -4.66
C TYR A 58 -23.17 -2.68 -6.18
N ALA A 59 -24.03 -3.45 -6.85
CA ALA A 59 -24.49 -3.21 -8.23
C ALA A 59 -23.46 -2.58 -9.21
N ASN A 60 -22.34 -3.28 -9.43
CA ASN A 60 -21.22 -2.94 -10.33
C ASN A 60 -20.18 -1.96 -9.78
N ASP A 61 -20.41 -1.34 -8.62
CA ASP A 61 -19.43 -0.55 -7.89
C ASP A 61 -18.95 -1.32 -6.66
N SER A 62 -17.70 -1.81 -6.72
CA SER A 62 -17.04 -2.38 -5.55
C SER A 62 -16.32 -1.28 -4.78
N LEU A 63 -16.83 -0.95 -3.60
CA LEU A 63 -16.15 -0.08 -2.63
C LEU A 63 -15.02 -0.88 -1.98
N LYS A 64 -13.93 -1.08 -2.73
CA LYS A 64 -12.74 -1.80 -2.26
C LYS A 64 -11.68 -0.82 -1.81
N HIS A 65 -10.85 -1.30 -0.89
CA HIS A 65 -9.65 -0.62 -0.47
C HIS A 65 -8.44 -1.22 -1.16
N SER A 66 -7.43 -0.41 -1.37
CA SER A 66 -6.22 -0.82 -2.06
C SER A 66 -5.00 -0.19 -1.42
N ILE A 67 -3.87 -0.87 -1.62
CA ILE A 67 -2.55 -0.28 -1.44
C ILE A 67 -2.23 0.46 -2.73
N ASP A 68 -1.99 1.76 -2.63
CA ASP A 68 -1.47 2.57 -3.73
C ASP A 68 0.03 2.84 -3.56
N HIS A 69 0.74 2.91 -4.68
CA HIS A 69 2.12 3.37 -4.74
C HIS A 69 2.12 4.86 -5.09
N PHE A 70 2.53 5.71 -4.14
CA PHE A 70 2.53 7.17 -4.31
C PHE A 70 3.29 7.58 -5.58
N LYS A 71 4.48 7.03 -5.78
CA LYS A 71 5.22 7.04 -7.04
C LYS A 71 4.86 5.79 -7.85
N PRO A 72 4.40 5.93 -9.11
CA PRO A 72 3.98 4.80 -9.95
C PRO A 72 5.08 3.76 -10.15
N VAL A 73 4.71 2.48 -10.07
CA VAL A 73 5.64 1.36 -10.21
C VAL A 73 6.32 1.36 -11.57
N ALA A 74 5.57 1.65 -12.64
CA ALA A 74 6.09 1.64 -14.02
C ALA A 74 7.18 2.69 -14.27
N GLN A 75 7.24 3.75 -13.45
CA GLN A 75 8.14 4.89 -13.63
C GLN A 75 9.18 5.00 -12.51
N SER A 76 9.26 4.01 -11.61
CA SER A 76 10.05 4.08 -10.39
C SER A 76 11.02 2.89 -10.28
N PRO A 77 12.17 3.06 -9.59
CA PRO A 77 13.04 1.94 -9.28
C PRO A 77 12.30 0.84 -8.51
N ALA A 78 12.50 -0.42 -8.89
CA ALA A 78 11.78 -1.57 -8.33
C ALA A 78 11.82 -1.67 -6.79
N ARG A 79 12.88 -1.16 -6.15
CA ARG A 79 12.99 -1.09 -4.69
C ARG A 79 11.83 -0.31 -4.05
N LEU A 80 11.35 0.76 -4.69
CA LEU A 80 10.28 1.62 -4.15
C LEU A 80 8.93 0.92 -4.04
N ILE A 81 8.76 -0.26 -4.65
CA ILE A 81 7.56 -1.07 -4.49
C ILE A 81 7.38 -1.49 -3.03
N TYR A 82 8.49 -1.69 -2.29
CA TYR A 82 8.49 -2.22 -0.93
C TYR A 82 8.78 -1.16 0.15
N GLU A 83 8.96 0.10 -0.25
CA GLU A 83 9.28 1.19 0.67
C GLU A 83 8.02 1.77 1.31
N TRP A 84 7.93 1.77 2.63
CA TRP A 84 6.76 2.30 3.37
C TRP A 84 6.42 3.74 3.01
N SER A 85 7.44 4.57 2.77
CA SER A 85 7.27 5.96 2.35
C SER A 85 6.56 6.10 1.00
N ASN A 86 6.51 5.05 0.19
CA ASN A 86 5.83 5.01 -1.09
C ASN A 86 4.47 4.31 -1.05
N LEU A 87 4.06 3.72 0.08
CA LEU A 87 2.81 2.98 0.21
C LEU A 87 1.70 3.82 0.85
N ARG A 88 0.49 3.74 0.30
CA ARG A 88 -0.67 4.54 0.71
C ARG A 88 -1.91 3.65 0.87
N TRP A 89 -2.74 3.97 1.86
CA TRP A 89 -4.05 3.34 2.06
C TRP A 89 -5.15 4.16 1.40
N ALA A 90 -5.84 3.60 0.41
CA ALA A 90 -6.79 4.36 -0.41
C ALA A 90 -7.99 3.54 -0.90
N TRP A 91 -9.03 4.23 -1.33
CA TRP A 91 -10.08 3.64 -2.16
C TRP A 91 -9.48 3.14 -3.48
N GLU A 92 -9.84 1.92 -3.90
CA GLU A 92 -9.45 1.36 -5.20
C GLU A 92 -9.83 2.31 -6.33
N LEU A 93 -11.04 2.90 -6.27
CA LEU A 93 -11.51 3.85 -7.27
C LEU A 93 -10.56 5.05 -7.44
N ILE A 94 -10.11 5.65 -6.34
CA ILE A 94 -9.18 6.80 -6.38
C ILE A 94 -7.84 6.36 -6.95
N ASN A 95 -7.35 5.19 -6.55
CA ASN A 95 -6.11 4.62 -7.06
C ASN A 95 -6.19 4.40 -8.58
N THR A 96 -7.30 3.82 -9.08
CA THR A 96 -7.55 3.64 -10.51
C THR A 96 -7.57 4.97 -11.27
N TYR A 97 -8.23 6.01 -10.72
CA TYR A 97 -8.26 7.33 -11.35
C TYR A 97 -6.89 8.03 -11.35
N LYS A 98 -6.09 7.86 -10.30
CA LYS A 98 -4.71 8.36 -10.24
C LYS A 98 -3.86 7.72 -11.33
N GLY A 99 -3.97 6.39 -11.48
CA GLY A 99 -3.17 5.60 -12.41
C GLY A 99 -1.67 5.90 -12.26
N ASP A 100 -1.04 6.23 -13.38
CA ASP A 100 0.38 6.53 -13.48
C ASP A 100 0.74 8.01 -13.27
N SER A 101 -0.21 8.82 -12.77
CA SER A 101 0.03 10.23 -12.49
C SER A 101 1.03 10.41 -11.35
N ILE A 102 2.01 11.29 -11.57
CA ILE A 102 2.97 11.69 -10.54
C ILE A 102 2.36 12.83 -9.72
N ILE A 103 2.17 12.58 -8.42
CA ILE A 103 1.82 13.63 -7.47
C ILE A 103 3.15 14.27 -7.00
N PRO A 104 3.34 15.59 -7.14
CA PRO A 104 4.54 16.26 -6.61
C PRO A 104 4.67 16.01 -5.10
N GLU A 105 5.89 15.84 -4.60
CA GLU A 105 6.12 15.55 -3.17
C GLU A 105 5.57 16.64 -2.24
N SER A 106 5.54 17.91 -2.68
CA SER A 106 4.91 19.03 -1.96
C SER A 106 3.39 18.88 -1.77
N HIS A 107 2.78 17.97 -2.52
CA HIS A 107 1.38 17.61 -2.45
C HIS A 107 1.16 16.24 -1.80
N ASP A 108 2.20 15.64 -1.21
CA ASP A 108 2.05 14.39 -0.46
C ASP A 108 1.21 14.66 0.80
N PRO A 109 0.00 14.06 0.90
CA PRO A 109 -0.88 14.25 2.04
C PRO A 109 -0.27 13.78 3.37
N THR A 110 0.70 12.86 3.34
CA THR A 110 1.34 12.34 4.56
C THR A 110 2.30 13.33 5.20
N GLN A 111 2.94 14.20 4.41
CA GLN A 111 3.86 15.23 4.92
C GLN A 111 3.11 16.35 5.64
N LYS A 112 1.87 16.63 5.24
CA LYS A 112 1.04 17.70 5.83
C LYS A 112 0.45 17.32 7.19
N LEU A 113 0.25 16.03 7.45
CA LEU A 113 -0.26 15.54 8.74
C LEU A 113 0.77 15.67 9.87
N CYS A 114 2.07 15.57 9.57
CA CYS A 114 3.12 15.70 10.58
C CYS A 114 3.27 17.13 11.12
N LEU A 115 2.99 18.16 10.31
CA LEU A 115 3.14 19.57 10.72
C LEU A 115 2.08 20.00 11.75
N ASN A 116 0.87 19.44 11.68
CA ASN A 116 -0.24 19.83 12.56
C ASN A 116 -0.17 19.21 13.97
N LEU A 117 0.69 18.21 14.18
CA LEU A 117 0.90 17.59 15.50
C LEU A 117 1.91 18.37 16.37
N GLU A 118 2.80 19.16 15.76
CA GLU A 118 3.78 19.96 16.51
C GLU A 118 3.21 21.32 16.98
N GLU A 119 2.14 21.82 16.34
CA GLU A 119 1.54 23.12 16.68
C GLU A 119 0.47 23.04 17.79
N GLY A 120 0.00 21.85 18.17
CA GLY A 120 -1.06 21.66 19.18
C GLY A 120 -0.61 21.64 20.64
N GLY A 121 0.70 21.81 20.92
CA GLY A 121 1.29 21.55 22.25
C GLY A 121 1.62 22.77 23.10
N ARG A 122 1.23 23.99 22.71
CA ARG A 122 1.62 25.19 23.45
C ARG A 122 0.48 26.20 23.44
N HIS A 123 -0.40 26.15 24.44
CA HIS A 123 -1.10 27.30 25.06
C HIS A 123 -2.22 26.79 25.98
N ASP A 124 -1.93 26.76 27.29
CA ASP A 124 -2.76 27.41 28.32
C ASP A 124 -2.18 27.13 29.70
N GLN A 125 -1.36 28.06 30.20
CA GLN A 125 -1.24 28.29 31.64
C GLN A 125 -2.11 29.51 31.96
N PRO A 126 -3.05 29.42 32.92
CA PRO A 126 -3.78 30.60 33.36
C PRO A 126 -2.82 31.49 34.16
N THR A 127 -2.61 32.71 33.69
CA THR A 127 -1.95 33.75 34.48
C THR A 127 -2.88 34.16 35.63
N LEU A 128 -2.42 33.96 36.86
CA LEU A 128 -3.03 34.55 38.04
C LEU A 128 -2.94 36.07 37.91
N GLY A 129 -4.11 36.71 37.84
CA GLY A 129 -4.21 38.16 37.89
C GLY A 129 -3.96 38.65 39.32
N GLU A 130 -2.87 39.38 39.49
CA GLU A 130 -2.76 40.42 40.51
C GLU A 130 -2.97 41.76 39.80
N TYR A 131 -3.99 42.51 40.25
CA TYR A 131 -4.03 43.97 40.51
C TYR A 131 -5.50 44.41 40.64
#